data_AF-A0A353LUJ9-F1
#
_entry.id   AF-A0A353LUJ9-F1
#
_cell.length_a   1.000
_cell.length_b   1.000
_cell.length_c   1.000
_cell.angle_alpha   90.00
_cell.angle_beta   90.00
_cell.angle_gamma   90.00
#
_symmetry.space_group_name_H-M   'P 1'
#
loop_
_entity.id
_entity.type
_entity.pdbx_description
1 polymer ?
#
loop_
_entity_poly.entity_id
_entity_poly.type
_entity_poly.pdbx_seq_one_letter_code
_entity_poly.pdbx_strand_id
1 'polypeptide(L)'
;DMGDMGQEMGDMDAMSHETDERAHMNHDDMGKMGAAMHDMAQPAPHHGHGRHDGDVASAMHAHPEMARAEPAAPRVLRYGDLQSLDAHADRRPTREIALRLTGNMERYFWSINDKKYSEAEPIRLRYNERVRIKFINQTMMTHPMHLHGHWMELDNGAGSFKPRKHVISIAPGETVYF
;
A
#
# COMPACT_ATOMS: atom_id res chain seq x y z
N ASP A 1 47.67 -47.72 16.39
CA ASP A 1 47.90 -48.29 17.71
C ASP A 1 47.65 -47.20 18.73
N MET A 2 46.69 -47.43 19.64
CA MET A 2 46.25 -46.62 20.80
C MET A 2 45.79 -45.16 20.50
N GLY A 3 44.66 -44.66 21.01
CA GLY A 3 43.70 -45.16 21.96
C GLY A 3 42.61 -44.09 22.18
N ASP A 4 41.39 -44.58 22.30
CA ASP A 4 40.16 -43.95 22.77
C ASP A 4 40.34 -43.18 24.10
N MET A 5 39.70 -42.02 24.22
CA MET A 5 39.28 -41.43 25.50
C MET A 5 37.99 -40.62 25.29
N GLY A 6 36.85 -41.28 25.42
CA GLY A 6 35.60 -40.62 25.80
C GLY A 6 35.66 -40.10 27.23
N GLN A 7 35.08 -38.92 27.46
CA GLN A 7 34.51 -38.54 28.76
C GLN A 7 33.20 -37.80 28.53
N GLU A 8 32.19 -38.33 29.21
CA GLU A 8 30.80 -37.92 29.25
C GLU A 8 30.55 -37.17 30.57
N MET A 9 29.45 -36.41 30.59
CA MET A 9 28.72 -35.85 31.74
C MET A 9 29.07 -34.43 32.22
N GLY A 10 28.03 -33.60 32.20
CA GLY A 10 27.97 -32.26 32.75
C GLY A 10 26.59 -31.66 32.50
N ASP A 11 25.57 -32.32 33.06
CA ASP A 11 24.18 -31.87 33.16
C ASP A 11 24.14 -30.52 33.91
N MET A 12 23.51 -29.50 33.34
CA MET A 12 23.21 -28.25 34.04
C MET A 12 21.78 -27.81 33.77
N ASP A 13 21.06 -27.78 34.87
CA ASP A 13 19.67 -27.50 35.13
C ASP A 13 19.02 -26.32 34.38
N ALA A 14 17.71 -26.53 34.23
CA ALA A 14 16.70 -25.63 33.73
C ALA A 14 16.70 -24.23 34.38
N MET A 15 16.61 -23.21 33.54
CA MET A 15 16.06 -21.90 33.92
C MET A 15 14.72 -21.70 33.21
N SER A 16 13.65 -21.88 33.96
CA SER A 16 12.27 -21.56 33.61
C SER A 16 12.09 -20.05 33.47
N HIS A 17 11.52 -19.61 32.34
CA HIS A 17 10.91 -18.29 32.23
C HIS A 17 9.41 -18.50 31.97
N GLU A 18 8.61 -18.25 33.01
CA GLU A 18 7.16 -18.14 32.94
C GLU A 18 6.76 -17.05 31.93
N THR A 19 5.79 -17.36 31.08
CA THR A 19 5.07 -16.36 30.28
C THR A 19 3.59 -16.46 30.59
N ASP A 20 3.04 -15.33 31.03
CA ASP A 20 1.65 -15.07 31.36
C ASP A 20 0.65 -15.65 30.35
N GLU A 21 -0.32 -16.41 30.87
CA GLU A 21 -1.54 -16.78 30.17
C GLU A 21 -2.40 -15.53 29.91
N ARG A 22 -2.67 -15.21 28.65
CA ARG A 22 -3.79 -14.35 28.28
C ARG A 22 -4.78 -15.10 27.41
N ALA A 23 -5.98 -15.21 27.97
CA ALA A 23 -7.13 -15.92 27.48
C ALA A 23 -7.55 -15.50 26.06
N HIS A 24 -7.94 -16.51 25.29
CA HIS A 24 -8.65 -16.43 24.02
C HIS A 24 -9.93 -15.59 24.15
N MET A 25 -10.11 -14.60 23.27
CA MET A 25 -11.41 -13.96 23.05
C MET A 25 -12.03 -14.55 21.77
N ASN A 26 -13.12 -15.27 21.95
CA ASN A 26 -13.97 -15.81 20.89
C ASN A 26 -15.06 -14.79 20.56
N HIS A 27 -15.32 -14.51 19.28
CA HIS A 27 -16.11 -13.35 18.83
C HIS A 27 -17.56 -13.72 18.42
N ASP A 28 -18.15 -14.69 19.10
CA ASP A 28 -19.49 -15.21 18.83
C ASP A 28 -20.43 -15.01 20.02
N ASP A 29 -20.75 -13.77 20.40
CA ASP A 29 -22.05 -13.44 20.97
C ASP A 29 -22.23 -11.93 21.10
N MET A 30 -23.25 -11.35 20.47
CA MET A 30 -24.02 -10.21 20.97
C MET A 30 -25.17 -9.93 19.98
N GLY A 31 -26.19 -10.80 20.06
CA GLY A 31 -27.50 -10.53 19.51
C GLY A 31 -28.37 -9.69 20.46
N LYS A 32 -29.14 -8.78 19.86
CA LYS A 32 -30.49 -8.32 20.28
C LYS A 32 -30.64 -7.45 21.54
N MET A 33 -30.94 -6.17 21.29
CA MET A 33 -31.97 -5.36 21.98
C MET A 33 -32.54 -4.41 20.91
N GLY A 34 -33.82 -4.09 20.73
CA GLY A 34 -35.03 -4.13 21.55
C GLY A 34 -35.86 -2.91 21.12
N ALA A 35 -37.14 -3.09 20.77
CA ALA A 35 -38.02 -2.16 20.06
C ALA A 35 -38.62 -1.01 20.91
N ALA A 36 -39.16 0.04 20.25
CA ALA A 36 -40.60 0.44 20.29
C ALA A 36 -40.94 1.97 20.39
N MET A 37 -41.80 2.43 19.43
CA MET A 37 -42.93 3.41 19.51
C MET A 37 -42.58 4.93 19.67
N HIS A 38 -43.22 5.95 19.07
CA HIS A 38 -44.62 6.16 18.64
C HIS A 38 -44.73 7.25 17.53
N ASP A 39 -45.83 7.13 16.77
CA ASP A 39 -46.44 8.07 15.82
C ASP A 39 -47.20 9.21 16.53
N MET A 40 -47.35 10.38 15.90
CA MET A 40 -48.50 11.32 16.05
C MET A 40 -48.39 12.52 15.09
N ALA A 41 -49.47 12.79 14.38
CA ALA A 41 -49.62 13.85 13.40
C ALA A 41 -50.64 14.94 13.84
N GLN A 42 -50.45 16.15 13.27
CA GLN A 42 -51.44 17.24 12.96
C GLN A 42 -51.82 18.28 14.06
N PRO A 43 -52.53 19.41 13.75
CA PRO A 43 -52.24 20.51 12.79
C PRO A 43 -52.58 21.98 13.28
N ALA A 44 -52.05 23.03 12.59
CA ALA A 44 -52.53 24.44 12.35
C ALA A 44 -52.96 25.37 13.55
N PRO A 45 -53.26 26.71 13.44
CA PRO A 45 -53.43 27.61 12.26
C PRO A 45 -53.01 29.14 12.33
N HIS A 46 -53.07 29.80 11.16
CA HIS A 46 -53.46 31.19 10.76
C HIS A 46 -52.92 32.52 11.37
N HIS A 47 -52.60 33.47 10.46
CA HIS A 47 -52.91 34.94 10.35
C HIS A 47 -51.68 35.66 9.73
N GLY A 48 -51.69 36.56 8.74
CA GLY A 48 -52.72 37.36 8.08
C GLY A 48 -52.29 38.84 8.06
N HIS A 49 -52.19 39.44 6.86
CA HIS A 49 -52.16 40.89 6.52
C HIS A 49 -50.83 41.66 6.47
N GLY A 50 -50.63 42.37 5.34
CA GLY A 50 -49.81 43.58 5.27
C GLY A 50 -49.05 43.77 3.97
N ARG A 51 -49.71 44.27 2.92
CA ARG A 51 -49.02 44.97 1.81
C ARG A 51 -48.57 46.32 2.32
N HIS A 52 -47.28 46.63 2.21
CA HIS A 52 -46.78 48.00 2.16
C HIS A 52 -45.69 48.06 1.08
N ASP A 53 -46.07 48.64 -0.05
CA ASP A 53 -45.16 49.15 -1.06
C ASP A 53 -44.25 50.22 -0.42
N GLY A 54 -42.94 50.11 -0.68
CA GLY A 54 -41.95 50.98 -0.09
C GLY A 54 -40.56 50.58 -0.55
N ASP A 55 -40.24 50.91 -1.80
CA ASP A 55 -38.88 50.87 -2.33
C ASP A 55 -37.98 51.79 -1.51
N VAL A 56 -37.23 51.21 -0.58
CA VAL A 56 -36.01 51.80 -0.03
C VAL A 56 -34.87 50.87 -0.37
N ALA A 57 -34.20 51.17 -1.48
CA ALA A 57 -32.94 50.58 -1.87
C ALA A 57 -31.87 50.94 -0.81
N SER A 58 -31.84 50.16 0.27
CA SER A 58 -30.71 50.15 1.19
C SER A 58 -29.77 49.05 0.69
N ALA A 59 -28.72 49.49 -0.01
CA ALA A 59 -27.61 48.64 -0.42
C ALA A 59 -26.90 48.11 0.83
N MET A 60 -27.45 47.04 1.41
CA MET A 60 -26.71 46.19 2.33
C MET A 60 -25.62 45.55 1.48
N HIS A 61 -24.38 45.83 1.84
CA HIS A 61 -23.21 45.14 1.32
C HIS A 61 -23.38 43.65 1.66
N ALA A 62 -24.01 42.90 0.76
CA ALA A 62 -23.88 41.46 0.73
C ALA A 62 -22.42 41.22 0.35
N HIS A 63 -21.57 41.05 1.36
CA HIS A 63 -20.35 40.30 1.15
C HIS A 63 -20.80 39.00 0.48
N PRO A 64 -20.34 38.71 -0.76
CA PRO A 64 -20.58 37.40 -1.31
C PRO A 64 -19.91 36.46 -0.32
N GLU A 65 -20.72 35.72 0.42
CA GLU A 65 -20.26 34.52 1.09
C GLU A 65 -19.56 33.74 -0.02
N MET A 66 -18.23 33.74 0.01
CA MET A 66 -17.41 33.07 -0.99
C MET A 66 -17.90 31.64 -0.95
N ALA A 67 -18.73 31.27 -1.93
CA ALA A 67 -19.22 29.92 -2.09
C ALA A 67 -17.97 29.05 -2.08
N ARG A 68 -17.74 28.38 -0.97
CA ARG A 68 -16.56 27.56 -0.78
C ARG A 68 -16.69 26.49 -1.83
N ALA A 69 -15.85 26.55 -2.86
CA ALA A 69 -15.82 25.52 -3.88
C ALA A 69 -15.70 24.19 -3.15
N GLU A 70 -16.70 23.32 -3.33
CA GLU A 70 -16.67 21.97 -2.78
C GLU A 70 -15.34 21.34 -3.20
N PRO A 71 -14.53 20.84 -2.24
CA PRO A 71 -13.22 20.31 -2.59
C PRO A 71 -13.41 19.16 -3.57
N ALA A 72 -12.67 19.21 -4.68
CA ALA A 72 -12.66 18.14 -5.66
C ALA A 72 -12.38 16.80 -4.96
N ALA A 73 -13.09 15.75 -5.40
CA ALA A 73 -12.91 14.42 -4.85
C ALA A 73 -11.42 14.02 -4.87
N PRO A 74 -10.90 13.38 -3.80
CA PRO A 74 -9.49 13.04 -3.72
C PRO A 74 -9.09 12.12 -4.88
N ARG A 75 -8.03 12.50 -5.60
CA ARG A 75 -7.47 11.70 -6.69
C ARG A 75 -6.46 10.70 -6.13
N VAL A 76 -6.63 9.42 -6.45
CA VAL A 76 -5.63 8.39 -6.19
C VAL A 76 -4.51 8.52 -7.21
N LEU A 77 -3.28 8.79 -6.74
CA LEU A 77 -2.09 8.87 -7.59
C LEU A 77 -1.55 7.49 -7.93
N ARG A 78 -1.02 7.36 -9.15
CA ARG A 78 -0.40 6.16 -9.70
C ARG A 78 1.04 6.44 -10.09
N TYR A 79 1.76 5.40 -10.45
CA TYR A 79 3.11 5.54 -11.00
C TYR A 79 3.20 6.35 -12.30
N GLY A 80 2.12 6.40 -13.09
CA GLY A 80 2.05 7.30 -14.24
C GLY A 80 2.01 8.79 -13.88
N ASP A 81 1.67 9.15 -12.63
CA ASP A 81 1.66 10.54 -12.16
C ASP A 81 3.04 11.00 -11.65
N LEU A 82 4.02 10.09 -11.52
CA LEU A 82 5.34 10.40 -10.99
C LEU A 82 6.29 10.89 -12.08
N GLN A 83 7.05 11.94 -11.77
CA GLN A 83 8.10 12.45 -12.63
C GLN A 83 9.28 12.89 -11.76
N SER A 84 10.52 12.70 -12.22
CA SER A 84 11.68 13.30 -11.56
C SER A 84 11.68 14.82 -11.74
N LEU A 85 12.22 15.55 -10.77
CA LEU A 85 12.37 17.01 -10.88
C LEU A 85 13.34 17.37 -12.02
N ASP A 86 14.48 16.70 -12.06
CA ASP A 86 15.53 16.94 -13.04
C ASP A 86 15.53 15.86 -14.13
N ALA A 87 15.86 16.27 -15.36
CA ALA A 87 16.14 15.34 -16.44
C ALA A 87 17.46 14.60 -16.22
N HIS A 88 17.52 13.33 -16.62
CA HIS A 88 18.75 12.55 -16.63
C HIS A 88 18.90 11.80 -17.97
N ALA A 89 20.12 11.37 -18.27
CA ALA A 89 20.42 10.69 -19.51
C ALA A 89 19.64 9.37 -19.63
N ASP A 90 18.80 9.26 -20.65
CA ASP A 90 18.09 8.03 -20.97
C ASP A 90 19.04 7.04 -21.66
N ARG A 91 19.63 6.14 -20.87
CA ARG A 91 20.53 5.08 -21.36
C ARG A 91 19.71 3.84 -21.69
N ARG A 92 19.79 3.39 -22.95
CA ARG A 92 19.14 2.13 -23.36
C ARG A 92 19.71 0.94 -22.57
N PRO A 93 18.86 0.00 -22.12
CA PRO A 93 19.31 -1.22 -21.46
C PRO A 93 20.03 -2.15 -22.46
N THR A 94 21.01 -2.89 -21.96
CA THR A 94 21.77 -3.89 -22.72
C THR A 94 21.07 -5.25 -22.78
N ARG A 95 20.27 -5.57 -21.77
CA ARG A 95 19.39 -6.75 -21.70
C ARG A 95 18.24 -6.52 -20.72
N GLU A 96 17.23 -7.36 -20.84
CA GLU A 96 16.12 -7.44 -19.92
C GLU A 96 16.25 -8.68 -19.01
N ILE A 97 15.86 -8.52 -17.74
CA ILE A 97 15.79 -9.60 -16.75
C ILE A 97 14.35 -9.67 -16.26
N ALA A 98 13.65 -10.75 -16.63
CA ALA A 98 12.28 -10.98 -16.17
C ALA A 98 12.28 -11.75 -14.85
N LEU A 99 11.54 -11.23 -13.88
CA LEU A 99 11.38 -11.79 -12.55
C LEU A 99 9.89 -11.92 -12.24
N ARG A 100 9.37 -13.14 -12.25
CA ARG A 100 8.00 -13.44 -11.86
C ARG A 100 7.94 -13.55 -10.35
N LEU A 101 7.06 -12.77 -9.74
CA LEU A 101 6.75 -12.87 -8.31
C LEU A 101 5.61 -13.87 -8.20
N THR A 102 5.94 -15.02 -7.64
CA THR A 102 5.08 -16.21 -7.58
C THR A 102 4.95 -16.65 -6.13
N GLY A 103 3.99 -17.52 -5.84
CA GLY A 103 3.80 -18.00 -4.49
C GLY A 103 2.52 -18.81 -4.31
N ASN A 104 2.38 -19.38 -3.12
CA ASN A 104 1.15 -20.01 -2.67
C ASN A 104 0.58 -19.16 -1.53
N MET A 105 -0.59 -18.58 -1.78
CA MET A 105 -1.29 -17.69 -0.86
C MET A 105 -1.85 -18.40 0.38
N GLU A 106 -2.30 -19.64 0.22
CA GLU A 106 -2.86 -20.45 1.32
C GLU A 106 -1.77 -20.90 2.29
N ARG A 107 -0.61 -21.28 1.76
CA ARG A 107 0.55 -21.72 2.54
C ARG A 107 1.53 -20.60 2.87
N TYR A 108 1.21 -19.38 2.49
CA TYR A 108 2.01 -18.17 2.73
C TYR A 108 3.49 -18.35 2.34
N PHE A 109 3.71 -18.87 1.14
CA PHE A 109 5.04 -19.12 0.57
C PHE A 109 5.26 -18.25 -0.67
N TRP A 110 6.46 -17.69 -0.81
CA TRP A 110 6.84 -16.84 -1.95
C TRP A 110 8.05 -17.41 -2.69
N SER A 111 8.06 -17.16 -3.99
CA SER A 111 9.14 -17.52 -4.88
C SER A 111 9.37 -16.43 -5.92
N ILE A 112 10.56 -16.43 -6.50
CA ILE A 112 10.86 -15.65 -7.69
C ILE A 112 11.18 -16.64 -8.81
N ASN A 113 10.50 -16.50 -9.94
CA ASN A 113 10.57 -17.45 -11.05
C ASN A 113 10.34 -18.91 -10.59
N ASP A 114 9.34 -19.11 -9.71
CA ASP A 114 8.97 -20.41 -9.14
C ASP A 114 10.05 -21.10 -8.30
N LYS A 115 11.15 -20.41 -7.99
CA LYS A 115 12.24 -20.93 -7.15
C LYS A 115 12.20 -20.33 -5.75
N LYS A 116 12.38 -21.19 -4.74
CA LYS A 116 12.67 -20.74 -3.36
C LYS A 116 14.09 -20.20 -3.28
N TYR A 117 14.34 -19.38 -2.26
CA TYR A 117 15.65 -18.76 -2.04
C TYR A 117 16.81 -19.77 -2.02
N SER A 118 16.64 -20.94 -1.40
CA SER A 118 17.68 -21.97 -1.31
C SER A 118 18.10 -22.57 -2.65
N GLU A 119 17.33 -22.35 -3.71
CA GLU A 119 17.56 -22.85 -5.07
C GLU A 119 17.86 -21.70 -6.07
N ALA A 120 17.89 -20.46 -5.58
CA ALA A 120 18.06 -19.28 -6.40
C ALA A 120 19.55 -19.01 -6.65
N GLU A 121 19.89 -18.82 -7.92
CA GLU A 121 21.19 -18.31 -8.32
C GLU A 121 21.21 -16.78 -8.25
N PRO A 122 22.33 -16.15 -7.85
CA PRO A 122 22.47 -14.69 -7.89
C PRO A 122 22.31 -14.14 -9.31
N ILE A 123 21.66 -12.99 -9.41
CA ILE A 123 21.65 -12.20 -10.65
C ILE A 123 23.02 -11.54 -10.81
N ARG A 124 23.80 -12.01 -11.78
CA ARG A 124 25.15 -11.50 -12.06
C ARG A 124 25.07 -10.34 -13.06
N LEU A 125 25.64 -9.20 -12.68
CA LEU A 125 25.74 -7.99 -13.51
C LEU A 125 27.21 -7.66 -13.76
N ARG A 126 27.50 -7.01 -14.90
CA ARG A 126 28.80 -6.39 -15.15
C ARG A 126 28.85 -4.98 -14.56
N TYR A 127 30.04 -4.52 -14.21
CA TYR A 127 30.24 -3.13 -13.81
C TYR A 127 29.73 -2.17 -14.90
N ASN A 128 29.00 -1.13 -14.49
CA ASN A 128 28.34 -0.16 -15.37
C ASN A 128 27.30 -0.72 -16.38
N GLU A 129 26.87 -1.98 -16.21
CA GLU A 129 25.81 -2.57 -17.02
C GLU A 129 24.47 -1.87 -16.75
N ARG A 130 23.83 -1.39 -17.81
CA ARG A 130 22.42 -0.94 -17.75
C ARG A 130 21.55 -2.14 -18.11
N VAL A 131 20.72 -2.57 -17.18
CA VAL A 131 19.71 -3.62 -17.39
C VAL A 131 18.33 -3.03 -17.23
N ARG A 132 17.35 -3.62 -17.91
CA ARG A 132 15.94 -3.44 -17.60
C ARG A 132 15.48 -4.62 -16.78
N ILE A 133 14.85 -4.38 -15.65
CA ILE A 133 14.22 -5.47 -14.89
C ILE A 133 12.72 -5.36 -15.11
N LYS A 134 12.13 -6.50 -15.44
CA LYS A 134 10.68 -6.65 -15.63
C LYS A 134 10.16 -7.49 -14.48
N PHE A 135 9.46 -6.88 -13.53
CA PHE A 135 8.72 -7.64 -12.55
C PHE A 135 7.32 -7.97 -13.06
N ILE A 136 6.89 -9.21 -12.82
CA ILE A 136 5.55 -9.69 -13.16
C ILE A 136 4.96 -10.28 -11.88
N ASN A 137 4.03 -9.58 -11.25
CA ASN A 137 3.39 -10.08 -10.05
C ASN A 137 2.24 -11.03 -10.41
N GLN A 138 2.45 -12.33 -10.21
CA GLN A 138 1.45 -13.36 -10.50
C GLN A 138 0.66 -13.80 -9.25
N THR A 139 0.86 -13.09 -8.14
CA THR A 139 0.15 -13.35 -6.88
C THR A 139 -1.06 -12.42 -6.74
N MET A 140 -1.86 -12.69 -5.70
CA MET A 140 -2.97 -11.82 -5.28
C MET A 140 -2.57 -10.74 -4.26
N MET A 141 -1.27 -10.61 -3.93
CA MET A 141 -0.77 -9.61 -2.96
C MET A 141 0.13 -8.58 -3.61
N THR A 142 0.13 -7.36 -3.07
CA THR A 142 1.12 -6.34 -3.43
C THR A 142 2.51 -6.77 -2.98
N HIS A 143 3.50 -6.63 -3.87
CA HIS A 143 4.90 -6.95 -3.57
C HIS A 143 5.76 -5.69 -3.61
N PRO A 144 6.26 -5.19 -2.47
CA PRO A 144 7.29 -4.15 -2.44
C PRO A 144 8.67 -4.75 -2.72
N MET A 145 9.23 -4.44 -3.88
CA MET A 145 10.55 -4.90 -4.30
C MET A 145 11.59 -3.83 -4.00
N HIS A 146 12.53 -4.17 -3.10
CA HIS A 146 13.66 -3.34 -2.74
C HIS A 146 14.96 -3.84 -3.40
N LEU A 147 15.76 -2.93 -3.96
CA LEU A 147 17.09 -3.25 -4.46
C LEU A 147 18.15 -2.49 -3.65
N HIS A 148 18.97 -3.23 -2.91
CA HIS A 148 20.00 -2.64 -2.06
C HIS A 148 21.08 -1.94 -2.90
N GLY A 149 21.52 -0.76 -2.44
CA GLY A 149 22.63 -0.01 -3.04
C GLY A 149 22.35 0.59 -4.42
N HIS A 150 21.11 0.50 -4.93
CA HIS A 150 20.75 0.97 -6.26
C HIS A 150 19.47 1.81 -6.22
N TRP A 151 19.42 2.80 -7.11
CA TRP A 151 18.18 3.42 -7.55
C TRP A 151 17.71 2.73 -8.83
N MET A 152 16.41 2.48 -8.92
CA MET A 152 15.73 1.97 -10.09
C MET A 152 15.01 3.13 -10.79
N GLU A 153 15.13 3.21 -12.12
CA GLU A 153 14.48 4.24 -12.94
C GLU A 153 13.15 3.68 -13.46
N LEU A 154 12.04 4.02 -12.83
CA LEU A 154 10.72 3.50 -13.20
C LEU A 154 10.35 3.89 -14.63
N ASP A 155 10.12 2.90 -15.48
CA ASP A 155 9.73 3.11 -16.87
C ASP A 155 8.21 3.34 -16.98
N ASN A 156 7.80 4.58 -16.73
CA ASN A 156 6.41 5.03 -16.76
C ASN A 156 6.09 5.93 -17.97
N GLY A 157 6.96 5.96 -18.98
CA GLY A 157 6.80 6.81 -20.17
C GLY A 157 7.28 8.26 -20.02
N ALA A 158 7.83 8.67 -18.87
CA ALA A 158 8.33 10.03 -18.66
C ALA A 158 9.68 10.35 -19.36
N GLY A 159 10.22 9.44 -20.18
CA GLY A 159 11.47 9.64 -20.93
C GLY A 159 12.66 10.01 -20.03
N SER A 160 13.33 11.12 -20.32
CA SER A 160 14.45 11.63 -19.50
C SER A 160 14.06 12.04 -18.07
N PHE A 161 12.77 12.02 -17.73
CA PHE A 161 12.25 12.37 -16.40
C PHE A 161 11.67 11.17 -15.63
N LYS A 162 12.07 9.95 -15.98
CA LYS A 162 11.68 8.73 -15.24
C LYS A 162 12.02 8.86 -13.74
N PRO A 163 11.07 8.64 -12.83
CA PRO A 163 11.33 8.82 -11.40
C PRO A 163 12.27 7.72 -10.89
N ARG A 164 13.18 8.08 -9.98
CA ARG A 164 14.11 7.16 -9.32
C ARG A 164 13.56 6.70 -7.98
N LYS A 165 13.51 5.38 -7.76
CA LYS A 165 13.04 4.77 -6.50
C LYS A 165 13.92 3.58 -6.13
N HIS A 166 14.09 3.30 -4.84
CA HIS A 166 14.79 2.09 -4.37
C HIS A 166 13.82 1.00 -3.89
N VAL A 167 12.53 1.32 -3.70
CA VAL A 167 11.44 0.35 -3.47
C VAL A 167 10.33 0.64 -4.47
N ILE A 168 9.85 -0.40 -5.14
CA ILE A 168 8.70 -0.36 -6.05
C ILE A 168 7.65 -1.36 -5.55
N SER A 169 6.44 -0.88 -5.29
CA SER A 169 5.29 -1.73 -4.99
C SER A 169 4.62 -2.17 -6.28
N ILE A 170 4.34 -3.46 -6.38
CA ILE A 170 3.81 -4.07 -7.61
C ILE A 170 2.48 -4.69 -7.26
N ALA A 171 1.41 -4.16 -7.82
CA ALA A 171 0.06 -4.61 -7.53
C ALA A 171 -0.18 -6.05 -8.05
N PRO A 172 -1.19 -6.76 -7.53
CA PRO A 172 -1.60 -8.05 -8.06
C PRO A 172 -1.82 -8.05 -9.58
N GLY A 173 -1.25 -9.01 -10.30
CA GLY A 173 -1.36 -9.11 -11.76
C GLY A 173 -0.59 -8.05 -12.56
N GLU A 174 0.08 -7.10 -11.90
CA GLU A 174 0.77 -6.01 -12.55
C GLU A 174 2.13 -6.44 -13.13
N THR A 175 2.51 -5.83 -14.25
CA THR A 175 3.87 -5.86 -14.78
C THR A 175 4.45 -4.46 -14.78
N VAL A 176 5.62 -4.30 -14.14
CA VAL A 176 6.34 -3.03 -14.10
C VAL A 176 7.76 -3.20 -14.63
N TYR A 177 8.30 -2.12 -15.20
CA TYR A 177 9.63 -2.07 -15.80
C TYR A 177 10.45 -0.94 -15.17
N PHE A 178 11.75 -1.16 -15.00
CA PHE A 178 12.70 -0.15 -14.48
C PHE A 178 14.14 -0.46 -14.90
#